data_AF-A0A9U8EIC9-F1
#
_entry.id   AF-A0A9U8EIC9-F1
#
_cell.length_a   1.000
_cell.length_b   1.000
_cell.length_c   1.000
_cell.angle_alpha   90.00
_cell.angle_beta   90.00
_cell.angle_gamma   90.00
#
_symmetry.space_group_name_H-M   'P 1'
#
loop_
_entity.id
_entity.type
_entity.pdbx_description
1 polymer ?
#
loop_
_entity_poly.entity_id
_entity_poly.type
_entity_poly.pdbx_seq_one_letter_code
_entity_poly.pdbx_strand_id
1 'polypeptide(L)'
;MKTVEIFALAVFTCVLAQGGVNLDRLFNQYAGSDNIIQLIEFSRFWGHFDDDGDGQVTKQEFDRGWREEGFPNPQHAPLFFLEMDRVADEVLNSQDYPHIFHLFDENGDGGLSLREFRYNWEAFFN
;
A
#
# COMPACT_ATOMS: atom_id res chain seq x y z
N MET A 1 21.12 -16.45 -46.68
CA MET A 1 20.32 -17.50 -46.02
C MET A 1 20.93 -17.73 -44.65
N LYS A 2 20.11 -17.59 -43.59
CA LYS A 2 20.35 -18.01 -42.19
C LYS A 2 21.38 -17.20 -41.39
N THR A 3 21.19 -16.81 -40.13
CA THR A 3 20.04 -16.49 -39.26
C THR A 3 20.70 -15.70 -38.13
N VAL A 4 20.17 -14.53 -37.79
CA VAL A 4 20.52 -13.81 -36.56
C VAL A 4 19.66 -14.41 -35.46
N GLU A 5 20.24 -14.90 -34.38
CA GLU A 5 19.54 -15.11 -33.10
C GLU A 5 20.59 -15.07 -31.98
N ILE A 6 20.91 -13.86 -31.51
CA ILE A 6 21.56 -13.69 -30.21
C ILE A 6 20.41 -13.59 -29.21
N PHE A 7 20.13 -14.71 -28.54
CA PHE A 7 19.25 -14.72 -27.37
C PHE A 7 19.93 -13.94 -26.25
N ALA A 8 19.71 -12.63 -26.23
CA ALA A 8 19.89 -11.82 -25.03
C ALA A 8 18.79 -12.25 -24.04
N LEU A 9 19.09 -13.27 -23.24
CA LEU A 9 18.31 -13.58 -22.05
C LEU A 9 18.55 -12.41 -21.09
N ALA A 10 17.73 -11.38 -21.21
CA ALA A 10 17.64 -10.31 -20.24
C ALA A 10 17.21 -10.96 -18.92
N VAL A 11 18.19 -11.24 -18.06
CA VAL A 11 17.92 -11.53 -16.66
C VAL A 11 17.44 -10.20 -16.08
N PHE A 12 16.13 -9.99 -16.13
CA PHE A 12 15.44 -9.04 -15.27
C PHE A 12 15.58 -9.59 -13.85
N THR A 13 16.75 -9.43 -13.24
CA THR A 13 16.80 -9.27 -11.80
C THR A 13 16.16 -7.91 -11.54
N CYS A 14 14.82 -7.88 -11.46
CA CYS A 14 14.17 -6.83 -10.69
C CYS A 14 14.83 -6.89 -9.31
N VAL A 15 15.63 -5.88 -9.01
CA VAL A 15 15.86 -5.48 -7.63
C VAL A 15 14.46 -5.15 -7.12
N LEU A 16 13.79 -6.15 -6.54
CA LEU A 16 12.59 -5.91 -5.78
C LEU A 16 13.07 -5.04 -4.62
N ALA A 17 12.76 -3.76 -4.75
CA ALA A 17 12.85 -2.78 -3.70
C ALA A 17 12.35 -3.43 -2.42
N GLN A 18 13.08 -3.24 -1.33
CA GLN A 18 12.80 -3.86 -0.03
C GLN A 18 11.35 -3.63 0.45
N GLY A 19 10.64 -2.65 -0.12
CA GLY A 19 9.22 -2.40 0.12
C GLY A 19 8.25 -3.54 -0.27
N GLY A 20 8.58 -4.39 -1.25
CA GLY A 20 7.69 -5.50 -1.65
C GLY A 20 7.53 -6.58 -0.57
N VAL A 21 8.61 -6.87 0.18
CA VAL A 21 8.60 -7.90 1.23
C VAL A 21 7.77 -7.46 2.44
N ASN A 22 7.85 -6.17 2.80
CA ASN A 22 7.10 -5.62 3.94
C ASN A 22 5.62 -5.44 3.60
N LEU A 23 5.29 -5.06 2.36
CA LEU A 23 3.90 -4.95 1.90
C LEU A 23 3.16 -6.28 1.97
N ASP A 24 3.77 -7.35 1.45
CA ASP A 24 3.17 -8.69 1.47
C ASP A 24 2.99 -9.22 2.89
N ARG A 25 3.97 -8.96 3.76
CA ARG A 25 3.90 -9.31 5.18
C ARG A 25 2.70 -8.64 5.83
N LEU A 26 2.55 -7.33 5.65
CA LEU A 26 1.44 -6.58 6.23
C LEU A 26 0.10 -7.01 5.62
N PHE A 27 0.02 -7.21 4.30
CA PHE A 27 -1.19 -7.75 3.67
C PHE A 27 -1.63 -9.05 4.34
N ASN A 28 -0.72 -10.03 4.45
CA ASN A 28 -1.04 -11.32 5.05
C ASN A 28 -1.39 -11.20 6.55
N GLN A 29 -0.77 -10.24 7.26
CA GLN A 29 -1.10 -9.96 8.66
C GLN A 29 -2.54 -9.45 8.82
N TYR A 30 -3.00 -8.55 7.97
CA TYR A 30 -4.33 -7.93 8.09
C TYR A 30 -5.44 -8.75 7.42
N ALA A 31 -5.17 -9.42 6.30
CA ALA A 31 -6.10 -10.33 5.65
C ALA A 31 -6.35 -11.61 6.47
N GLY A 32 -5.39 -12.02 7.30
CA GLY A 32 -5.53 -13.22 8.10
C GLY A 32 -5.70 -14.49 7.26
N SER A 33 -6.75 -15.27 7.50
CA SER A 33 -6.88 -16.63 6.94
C SER A 33 -7.57 -16.71 5.57
N ASP A 34 -8.38 -15.73 5.19
CA ASP A 34 -9.11 -15.75 3.92
C ASP A 34 -8.30 -15.10 2.77
N ASN A 35 -7.19 -14.43 3.09
CA ASN A 35 -6.33 -13.71 2.14
C ASN A 35 -7.08 -12.61 1.37
N ILE A 36 -8.11 -12.04 1.99
CA ILE A 36 -8.87 -10.91 1.48
C ILE A 36 -8.84 -9.83 2.56
N ILE A 37 -8.53 -8.59 2.19
CA ILE A 37 -8.69 -7.46 3.13
C ILE A 37 -10.09 -6.88 2.95
N GLN A 38 -10.91 -6.93 3.99
CA GLN A 38 -12.18 -6.22 4.07
C GLN A 38 -11.98 -4.80 4.61
N LEU A 39 -12.98 -3.92 4.47
CA LEU A 39 -12.87 -2.52 4.91
C LEU A 39 -12.42 -2.36 6.37
N ILE A 40 -12.87 -3.25 7.28
CA ILE A 40 -12.47 -3.20 8.69
C ILE A 40 -11.00 -3.57 8.88
N GLU A 41 -10.47 -4.51 8.10
CA GLU A 41 -9.06 -4.90 8.12
C GLU A 41 -8.19 -3.84 7.44
N PHE A 42 -8.71 -3.21 6.38
CA PHE A 42 -8.07 -2.08 5.71
C PHE A 42 -7.94 -0.86 6.63
N SER A 43 -8.99 -0.58 7.41
CA SER A 43 -8.94 0.47 8.44
C SER A 43 -7.86 0.19 9.48
N ARG A 44 -7.68 -1.08 9.87
CA ARG A 44 -6.61 -1.49 10.80
C ARG A 44 -5.22 -1.46 10.16
N PHE A 45 -5.13 -1.73 8.86
CA PHE A 45 -3.87 -1.60 8.10
C PHE A 45 -3.37 -0.15 8.16
N TRP A 46 -4.23 0.84 7.91
CA TRP A 46 -3.84 2.24 8.01
C TRP A 46 -3.69 2.70 9.47
N GLY A 47 -4.53 2.20 10.38
CA GLY A 47 -4.38 2.42 11.81
C GLY A 47 -3.07 1.87 12.41
N HIS A 48 -2.30 1.06 11.68
CA HIS A 48 -0.94 0.67 12.08
C HIS A 48 -0.01 1.87 12.29
N PHE A 49 -0.27 2.97 11.60
CA PHE A 49 0.53 4.19 11.68
C PHE A 49 0.18 5.06 12.90
N ASP A 50 -0.97 4.84 13.53
CA ASP A 50 -1.42 5.55 14.73
C ASP A 50 -0.56 5.14 15.93
N ASP A 51 0.43 5.97 16.27
CA ASP A 51 1.48 5.65 17.24
C ASP A 51 1.05 6.02 18.66
N ASP A 52 0.25 7.08 18.81
CA ASP A 52 -0.26 7.51 20.12
C ASP A 52 -1.62 6.90 20.49
N GLY A 53 -2.31 6.27 19.53
CA GLY A 53 -3.52 5.50 19.73
C GLY A 53 -4.78 6.36 19.91
N ASP A 54 -4.78 7.60 19.41
CA ASP A 54 -5.93 8.50 19.49
C ASP A 54 -7.00 8.22 18.42
N GLY A 55 -6.73 7.29 17.50
CA GLY A 55 -7.61 6.89 16.40
C GLY A 55 -7.44 7.73 15.13
N GLN A 56 -6.46 8.61 15.09
CA GLN A 56 -6.15 9.50 13.97
C GLN A 56 -4.69 9.35 13.58
N VAL A 57 -4.43 8.97 12.34
CA VAL A 57 -3.05 8.97 11.84
C VAL A 57 -2.71 10.39 11.40
N THR A 58 -1.86 11.07 12.16
CA THR A 58 -1.34 12.37 11.76
C THR A 58 -0.32 12.23 10.63
N LYS A 59 -0.05 13.34 9.93
CA LYS A 59 1.02 13.39 8.92
C LYS A 59 2.39 12.97 9.46
N GLN A 60 2.70 13.32 10.70
CA GLN A 60 3.99 12.98 11.32
C GLN A 60 4.10 11.48 11.59
N GLU A 61 3.03 10.88 12.09
CA GLU A 61 2.93 9.45 12.33
C GLU A 61 3.03 8.63 11.05
N PHE A 62 2.27 9.02 10.03
CA PHE A 62 2.35 8.45 8.69
C PHE A 62 3.78 8.51 8.15
N ASP A 63 4.41 9.69 8.16
CA ASP A 63 5.74 9.93 7.61
C ASP A 63 6.84 9.15 8.36
N ARG A 64 6.70 8.97 9.68
CA ARG A 64 7.60 8.13 10.48
C ARG A 64 7.39 6.66 10.16
N GLY A 65 6.16 6.16 10.30
CA GLY A 65 5.89 4.73 10.12
C GLY A 65 6.15 4.27 8.68
N TRP A 66 5.91 5.12 7.68
CA TRP A 66 6.24 4.81 6.27
C TRP A 66 7.72 4.50 6.09
N ARG A 67 8.61 5.23 6.78
CA ARG A 67 10.05 4.99 6.76
C ARG A 67 10.43 3.75 7.55
N GLU A 68 9.81 3.53 8.70
CA GLU A 68 10.07 2.38 9.56
C GLU A 68 9.66 1.07 8.89
N GLU A 69 8.54 1.06 8.16
CA GLU A 69 8.10 -0.06 7.32
C GLU A 69 8.96 -0.22 6.05
N GLY A 70 9.90 0.68 5.77
CA GLY A 70 10.78 0.59 4.61
C GLY A 70 10.04 0.64 3.27
N PHE A 71 8.91 1.34 3.23
CA PHE A 71 8.12 1.52 2.01
C PHE A 71 8.82 2.41 0.97
N PRO A 72 8.48 2.25 -0.32
CA PRO A 72 9.13 3.01 -1.39
C PRO A 72 8.92 4.52 -1.26
N ASN A 73 9.82 5.28 -1.87
CA ASN A 73 9.75 6.75 -1.94
C ASN A 73 9.47 7.46 -0.58
N PRO A 74 10.25 7.19 0.49
CA PRO A 74 10.02 7.78 1.82
C PRO A 74 10.10 9.32 1.85
N GLN A 75 10.70 9.94 0.84
CA GLN A 75 10.71 11.38 0.66
C GLN A 75 9.37 11.95 0.15
N HIS A 76 8.51 11.11 -0.43
CA HIS A 76 7.17 11.46 -0.93
C HIS A 76 6.05 11.11 0.05
N ALA A 77 6.34 10.47 1.19
CA ALA A 77 5.34 10.16 2.22
C ALA A 77 4.45 11.35 2.62
N PRO A 78 4.97 12.60 2.74
CA PRO A 78 4.14 13.78 2.97
C PRO A 78 3.12 14.09 1.85
N LEU A 79 3.39 13.71 0.60
CA LEU A 79 2.47 13.85 -0.53
C LEU A 79 1.47 12.70 -0.57
N PHE A 80 1.90 11.48 -0.28
CA PHE A 80 1.03 10.31 -0.17
C PHE A 80 -0.05 10.51 0.90
N PHE A 81 0.34 11.07 2.06
CA PHE A 81 -0.61 11.47 3.10
C PHE A 81 -1.72 12.38 2.55
N LEU A 82 -1.35 13.43 1.82
CA LEU A 82 -2.32 14.38 1.26
C LEU A 82 -3.24 13.75 0.21
N GLU A 83 -2.76 12.75 -0.54
CA GLU A 83 -3.60 12.03 -1.50
C GLU A 83 -4.61 11.10 -0.79
N MET A 84 -4.19 10.52 0.34
CA MET A 84 -5.00 9.62 1.16
C MET A 84 -5.99 10.34 2.08
N ASP A 85 -5.73 11.60 2.46
CA ASP A 85 -6.62 12.47 3.23
C ASP A 85 -7.81 12.91 2.33
N ARG A 86 -8.81 12.02 2.22
CA ARG A 86 -9.96 12.18 1.32
C ARG A 86 -10.98 13.12 1.92
N VAL A 87 -11.02 13.21 3.24
CA VAL A 87 -11.79 14.17 4.00
C VAL A 87 -10.81 15.18 4.56
N ALA A 88 -10.34 16.11 3.72
CA ALA A 88 -9.28 17.09 3.98
C ALA A 88 -9.35 17.83 5.35
N ASP A 89 -8.97 17.14 6.41
CA ASP A 89 -8.98 17.55 7.82
C ASP A 89 -7.62 17.30 8.52
N GLU A 90 -6.60 16.96 7.72
CA GLU A 90 -5.21 16.76 8.10
C GLU A 90 -4.94 15.55 9.01
N VAL A 91 -5.85 14.58 9.02
CA VAL A 91 -5.67 13.27 9.65
C VAL A 91 -6.18 12.16 8.73
N LEU A 92 -5.64 10.93 8.83
CA LEU A 92 -6.29 9.77 8.24
C LEU A 92 -7.06 9.03 9.32
N ASN A 93 -8.35 8.83 9.10
CA ASN A 93 -9.21 8.15 10.05
C ASN A 93 -10.33 7.36 9.37
N SER A 94 -11.31 6.90 10.16
CA SER A 94 -12.45 6.11 9.68
C SER A 94 -13.30 6.77 8.59
N GLN A 95 -13.18 8.09 8.40
CA GLN A 95 -13.86 8.84 7.37
C GLN A 95 -13.16 8.71 6.01
N ASP A 96 -11.83 8.55 5.98
CA ASP A 96 -11.04 8.42 4.75
C ASP A 96 -10.99 7.00 4.22
N TYR A 97 -10.85 6.02 5.12
CA TYR A 97 -10.59 4.63 4.74
C TYR A 97 -11.61 4.03 3.77
N PRO A 98 -12.93 4.29 3.88
CA PRO A 98 -13.89 3.83 2.88
C PRO A 98 -13.63 4.42 1.48
N HIS A 99 -13.18 5.66 1.37
CA HIS A 99 -12.87 6.28 0.09
C HIS A 99 -11.62 5.67 -0.53
N ILE A 100 -10.57 5.46 0.26
CA ILE A 100 -9.33 4.83 -0.20
C ILE A 100 -9.57 3.35 -0.56
N PHE A 101 -10.37 2.63 0.24
CA PHE A 101 -10.70 1.22 -0.01
C PHE A 101 -11.32 1.03 -1.39
N HIS A 102 -12.26 1.89 -1.79
CA HIS A 102 -12.87 1.84 -3.12
C HIS A 102 -11.89 2.12 -4.27
N LEU A 103 -10.78 2.82 -4.02
CA LEU A 103 -9.73 2.98 -5.04
C LEU A 103 -8.96 1.68 -5.25
N PHE A 104 -8.85 0.85 -4.21
CA PHE A 104 -8.13 -0.42 -4.26
C PHE A 104 -9.04 -1.58 -4.73
N ASP A 105 -10.34 -1.52 -4.43
CA ASP A 105 -11.35 -2.54 -4.80
C ASP A 105 -11.74 -2.43 -6.29
N GLU A 106 -10.85 -2.87 -7.18
CA GLU A 106 -11.00 -2.69 -8.64
C GLU A 106 -12.27 -3.35 -9.21
N ASN A 107 -12.66 -4.50 -8.65
CA ASN A 107 -13.78 -5.28 -9.14
C ASN A 107 -15.10 -4.99 -8.38
N GLY A 108 -15.04 -4.25 -7.27
CA GLY A 108 -16.19 -3.83 -6.48
C GLY A 108 -16.85 -4.97 -5.71
N ASP A 109 -16.10 -6.02 -5.38
CA ASP A 109 -16.63 -7.20 -4.67
C ASP A 109 -16.65 -7.03 -3.14
N GLY A 110 -16.12 -5.92 -2.64
CA GLY A 110 -16.08 -5.60 -1.21
C GLY A 110 -14.88 -6.21 -0.47
N GLY A 111 -13.91 -6.78 -1.19
CA GLY A 111 -12.68 -7.32 -0.63
C GLY A 111 -11.47 -7.03 -1.51
N LEU A 112 -10.32 -6.78 -0.90
CA LEU A 112 -9.06 -6.58 -1.64
C LEU A 112 -8.32 -7.91 -1.70
N SER A 113 -8.21 -8.49 -2.89
CA SER A 113 -7.24 -9.55 -3.12
C SER A 113 -5.82 -9.00 -3.06
N LEU A 114 -4.83 -9.88 -2.82
CA LEU A 114 -3.41 -9.50 -2.89
C LEU A 114 -3.04 -8.85 -4.24
N ARG A 115 -3.71 -9.25 -5.32
CA ARG A 115 -3.51 -8.68 -6.66
C ARG A 115 -3.97 -7.22 -6.71
N GLU A 116 -5.23 -6.96 -6.32
CA GLU A 116 -5.78 -5.59 -6.25
C GLU A 116 -4.89 -4.71 -5.36
N PHE A 117 -4.54 -5.23 -4.19
CA PHE A 117 -3.77 -4.49 -3.19
C PHE A 117 -2.39 -4.08 -3.71
N ARG A 118 -1.63 -5.02 -4.30
CA ARG A 118 -0.31 -4.73 -4.88
C ARG A 118 -0.39 -3.79 -6.08
N TYR A 119 -1.33 -4.04 -6.99
CA TYR A 119 -1.45 -3.26 -8.22
C TYR A 119 -1.72 -1.78 -7.90
N ASN A 120 -2.69 -1.52 -7.02
CA ASN A 120 -3.01 -0.16 -6.61
C ASN A 120 -1.92 0.45 -5.72
N TRP A 121 -1.31 -0.33 -4.82
CA TRP A 121 -0.16 0.15 -4.04
C TRP A 121 0.97 0.66 -4.94
N GLU A 122 1.34 -0.13 -5.96
CA GLU A 122 2.39 0.26 -6.91
C GLU A 122 1.99 1.51 -7.69
N ALA A 123 0.72 1.61 -8.14
CA ALA A 123 0.24 2.77 -8.88
C ALA A 123 0.23 4.07 -8.06
N PHE A 124 -0.09 4.00 -6.77
CA PHE A 124 -0.17 5.19 -5.91
C PHE A 124 1.18 5.61 -5.31
N PHE A 125 2.06 4.66 -4.99
CA PHE A 125 3.17 4.90 -4.08
C PHE A 125 4.57 4.61 -4.64
N ASN A 126 4.67 4.05 -5.85
CA ASN A 126 5.95 3.73 -6.50
C ASN A 126 6.31 4.74 -7.60
#